data_AF-M9TE98-F1
#
_entry.id   AF-M9TE98-F1
#
_cell.length_a   1.000
_cell.length_b   1.000
_cell.length_c   1.000
_cell.angle_alpha   90.00
_cell.angle_beta   90.00
_cell.angle_gamma   90.00
#
_symmetry.space_group_name_H-M   'P 1'
#
loop_
_entity.id
_entity.type
_entity.pdbx_description
1 polymer ?
#
loop_
_entity_poly.entity_id
_entity_poly.type
_entity_poly.pdbx_seq_one_letter_code
_entity_poly.pdbx_strand_id
1 'polypeptide(L)'
;IGQAFPYTPIANPRYMVPDWTFGIQDEHMQTVVDQARGEGAQVVVVLSHNGMDVDIKMASRVRGIDAILGGHTHDGMPAPTIVKNGGGQTLVTNAGSNSKFLGVLDFDVRGGKVQDFRYKLLPVFSNLLPADAGMQAYIDQVRAPYKNKLEEKLAVTEDLLYRRGNFNGSWDQLICDALMEVKGADMAFSPGVRWGTSLLPGDTITYERMMDQMAMTYPATTLNEFTGEQIKGILEDVADNIFNPDPYYQHGGDM
;
A
#
# COMPACT_ATOMS: atom_id res chain seq x y z
N ILE A 1 10.65 13.40 8.36
CA ILE A 1 11.64 12.48 7.77
C ILE A 1 10.92 11.58 6.79
N GLY A 2 11.40 11.41 5.56
CA GLY A 2 10.79 10.51 4.58
C GLY A 2 11.45 9.12 4.60
N GLN A 3 10.65 8.06 4.52
CA GLN A 3 11.11 6.68 4.48
C GLN A 3 10.40 5.95 3.34
N ALA A 4 11.16 5.55 2.32
CA ALA A 4 10.65 4.82 1.17
C ALA A 4 10.55 3.30 1.47
N PHE A 5 9.79 2.58 0.64
CA PHE A 5 9.60 1.14 0.79
C PHE A 5 10.95 0.38 0.68
N PRO A 6 11.35 -0.37 1.73
CA PRO A 6 12.69 -0.92 1.83
C PRO A 6 12.96 -2.08 0.85
N TYR A 7 11.92 -2.75 0.36
CA TYR A 7 12.04 -3.91 -0.54
C TYR A 7 11.83 -3.55 -2.02
N THR A 8 11.90 -2.25 -2.37
CA THR A 8 11.70 -1.76 -3.75
C THR A 8 12.48 -2.57 -4.82
N PRO A 9 13.78 -2.91 -4.62
CA PRO A 9 14.56 -3.64 -5.62
C PRO A 9 14.15 -5.10 -5.88
N ILE A 10 13.42 -5.72 -4.95
CA ILE A 10 12.97 -7.11 -5.08
C ILE A 10 11.47 -7.20 -5.42
N ALA A 11 10.69 -6.16 -5.13
CA ALA A 11 9.29 -6.07 -5.50
C ALA A 11 9.05 -5.64 -6.96
N ASN A 12 10.08 -5.12 -7.64
CA ASN A 12 10.01 -4.61 -9.01
C ASN A 12 11.21 -5.09 -9.84
N PRO A 13 11.16 -5.04 -11.18
CA PRO A 13 12.30 -5.40 -12.00
C PRO A 13 13.57 -4.61 -11.65
N ARG A 14 14.65 -5.33 -11.32
CA ARG A 14 15.89 -4.74 -10.82
C ARG A 14 16.48 -3.65 -11.73
N TYR A 15 16.29 -3.77 -13.04
CA TYR A 15 16.81 -2.80 -14.02
C TYR A 15 16.22 -1.39 -13.87
N MET A 16 15.10 -1.22 -13.15
CA MET A 16 14.49 0.10 -12.92
C MET A 16 15.26 0.92 -11.88
N VAL A 17 16.00 0.25 -10.99
CA VAL A 17 16.77 0.88 -9.90
C VAL A 17 18.13 0.20 -9.73
N PRO A 18 18.95 0.06 -10.80
CA PRO A 18 20.07 -0.89 -10.86
C PRO A 18 21.18 -0.60 -9.86
N ASP A 19 21.33 0.65 -9.43
CA ASP A 19 22.40 1.12 -8.56
C ASP A 19 21.91 1.53 -7.16
N TRP A 20 20.60 1.48 -6.92
CA TRP A 20 20.04 1.93 -5.65
C TRP A 20 19.93 0.78 -4.65
N THR A 21 20.20 1.11 -3.39
CA THR A 21 19.99 0.24 -2.23
C THR A 21 18.85 0.80 -1.39
N PHE A 22 18.03 -0.10 -0.90
CA PHE A 22 16.91 0.19 -0.01
C PHE A 22 16.99 -0.79 1.15
N GLY A 23 16.49 -0.39 2.32
CA GLY A 23 16.50 -1.26 3.48
C GLY A 23 16.02 -0.55 4.73
N ILE A 24 15.72 -1.35 5.73
CA ILE A 24 15.41 -0.88 7.07
C ILE A 24 16.75 -0.63 7.77
N GLN A 25 17.03 0.63 8.10
CA GLN A 25 18.29 1.05 8.71
C GLN A 25 18.00 1.82 10.01
N ASP A 26 17.64 1.09 11.08
CA ASP A 26 17.25 1.67 12.37
C ASP A 26 18.29 2.67 12.90
N GLU A 27 19.59 2.35 12.80
CA GLU A 27 20.69 3.21 13.26
C GLU A 27 20.81 4.50 12.44
N HIS A 28 20.63 4.40 11.12
CA HIS A 28 20.63 5.57 10.26
C HIS A 28 19.40 6.45 10.55
N MET A 29 18.21 5.84 10.70
CA MET A 29 16.99 6.56 11.10
C MET A 29 17.18 7.26 12.45
N GLN A 30 17.78 6.60 13.45
CA GLN A 30 18.10 7.22 14.73
C GLN A 30 19.02 8.43 14.56
N THR A 31 20.06 8.32 13.72
CA THR A 31 20.97 9.44 13.41
C THR A 31 20.21 10.63 12.81
N VAL A 32 19.31 10.40 11.87
CA VAL A 32 18.51 11.45 11.23
C VAL A 32 17.51 12.08 12.22
N VAL A 33 16.90 11.27 13.09
CA VAL A 33 16.01 11.77 14.16
C VAL A 33 16.80 12.65 15.15
N ASP A 34 17.95 12.19 15.60
CA ASP A 34 18.81 12.92 16.53
C ASP A 34 19.30 14.24 15.92
N GLN A 35 19.66 14.22 14.62
CA GLN A 35 20.01 15.44 13.88
C GLN A 35 18.84 16.43 13.85
N ALA A 36 17.65 16.00 13.44
CA ALA A 36 16.48 16.87 13.37
C ALA A 36 16.15 17.50 14.74
N ARG A 37 16.26 16.72 15.82
CA ARG A 37 16.10 17.23 17.20
C ARG A 37 17.20 18.21 17.58
N GLY A 38 18.46 17.92 17.25
CA GLY A 38 19.59 18.81 17.49
C GLY A 38 19.48 20.16 16.77
N GLU A 39 18.86 20.16 15.59
CA GLU A 39 18.53 21.37 14.80
C GLU A 39 17.31 22.13 15.35
N GLY A 40 16.66 21.63 16.41
CA GLY A 40 15.58 22.31 17.12
C GLY A 40 14.16 21.82 16.81
N ALA A 41 14.00 20.68 16.12
CA ALA A 41 12.69 20.12 15.86
C ALA A 41 11.95 19.75 17.18
N GLN A 42 10.81 20.39 17.42
CA GLN A 42 9.96 20.10 18.58
C GLN A 42 9.02 18.91 18.35
N VAL A 43 8.75 18.58 17.09
CA VAL A 43 8.02 17.39 16.67
C VAL A 43 8.77 16.73 15.52
N VAL A 44 8.95 15.41 15.58
CA VAL A 44 9.54 14.61 14.51
C VAL A 44 8.53 13.58 14.03
N VAL A 45 8.12 13.74 12.78
CA VAL A 45 7.21 12.83 12.08
C VAL A 45 7.98 12.09 10.98
N VAL A 46 7.82 10.77 10.93
CA VAL A 46 8.25 9.94 9.80
C VAL A 46 7.07 9.73 8.86
N LEU A 47 7.23 10.13 7.60
CA LEU A 47 6.32 9.77 6.51
C LEU A 47 6.89 8.49 5.88
N SER A 48 6.27 7.37 6.20
CA SER A 48 6.80 6.03 5.90
C SER A 48 6.01 5.33 4.79
N HIS A 49 6.71 4.47 4.06
CA HIS A 49 6.13 3.50 3.16
C HIS A 49 6.69 2.09 3.44
N ASN A 50 7.10 1.80 4.69
CA ASN A 50 7.59 0.46 5.07
C ASN A 50 6.46 -0.57 5.14
N GLY A 51 5.30 -0.16 5.65
CA GLY A 51 4.19 -1.04 6.03
C GLY A 51 3.96 -1.02 7.54
N MET A 52 2.70 -1.21 7.96
CA MET A 52 2.25 -0.97 9.34
C MET A 52 3.06 -1.75 10.37
N ASP A 53 3.19 -3.07 10.23
CA ASP A 53 3.89 -3.90 11.22
C ASP A 53 5.39 -3.61 11.29
N VAL A 54 5.99 -3.28 10.13
CA VAL A 54 7.39 -2.85 10.05
C VAL A 54 7.57 -1.51 10.77
N ASP A 55 6.66 -0.56 10.56
CA ASP A 55 6.67 0.76 11.22
C ASP A 55 6.45 0.64 12.73
N ILE A 56 5.55 -0.25 13.18
CA ILE A 56 5.36 -0.56 14.62
C ILE A 56 6.67 -1.10 15.21
N LYS A 57 7.33 -2.03 14.53
CA LYS A 57 8.60 -2.58 15.00
C LYS A 57 9.71 -1.52 15.00
N MET A 58 9.82 -0.68 13.97
CA MET A 58 10.78 0.43 13.93
C MET A 58 10.53 1.45 15.04
N ALA A 59 9.27 1.79 15.30
CA ALA A 59 8.88 2.67 16.41
C ALA A 59 9.27 2.12 17.79
N SER A 60 9.40 0.79 17.96
CA SER A 60 9.87 0.20 19.23
C SER A 60 11.38 0.38 19.44
N ARG A 61 12.14 0.67 18.38
CA ARG A 61 13.60 0.69 18.36
C ARG A 61 14.16 2.10 18.25
N VAL A 62 13.59 2.92 17.35
CA VAL A 62 14.05 4.29 17.10
C VAL A 62 13.38 5.25 18.07
N ARG A 63 14.21 5.98 18.81
CA ARG A 63 13.77 6.94 19.83
C ARG A 63 13.59 8.32 19.23
N GLY A 64 12.71 9.13 19.83
CA GLY A 64 12.55 10.54 19.50
C GLY A 64 11.60 10.84 18.33
N ILE A 65 10.99 9.82 17.72
CA ILE A 65 9.90 9.96 16.75
C ILE A 65 8.58 10.15 17.51
N ASP A 66 7.82 11.20 17.22
CA ASP A 66 6.49 11.41 17.83
C ASP A 66 5.40 10.66 17.07
N ALA A 67 5.48 10.63 15.74
CA ALA A 67 4.57 9.86 14.91
C ALA A 67 5.22 9.28 13.64
N ILE A 68 4.70 8.14 13.23
CA ILE A 68 4.89 7.54 11.91
C ILE A 68 3.53 7.56 11.21
N LEU A 69 3.48 8.27 10.08
CA LEU A 69 2.37 8.24 9.14
C LEU A 69 2.77 7.30 8.01
N GLY A 70 2.29 6.06 8.09
CA GLY A 70 2.70 4.99 7.20
C GLY A 70 1.84 4.86 5.94
N GLY A 71 2.22 3.90 5.12
CA GLY A 71 1.58 3.54 3.86
C GLY A 71 1.85 2.07 3.54
N HIS A 72 1.91 1.72 2.25
CA HIS A 72 2.19 0.38 1.73
C HIS A 72 1.12 -0.68 2.01
N THR A 73 0.83 -0.94 3.29
CA THR A 73 -0.02 -2.06 3.72
C THR A 73 -1.52 -1.79 3.61
N HIS A 74 -1.91 -0.54 3.33
CA HIS A 74 -3.29 -0.09 3.06
C HIS A 74 -4.26 -0.21 4.25
N ASP A 75 -3.75 -0.22 5.48
CA ASP A 75 -4.59 -0.31 6.70
C ASP A 75 -5.35 0.99 6.94
N GLY A 76 -6.67 0.91 7.15
CA GLY A 76 -7.48 2.02 7.63
C GLY A 76 -7.52 2.03 9.15
N MET A 77 -6.65 2.81 9.79
CA MET A 77 -6.50 2.80 11.24
C MET A 77 -7.42 3.84 11.91
N PRO A 78 -8.50 3.44 12.62
CA PRO A 78 -9.43 4.37 13.26
C PRO A 78 -8.79 5.14 14.43
N ALA A 79 -7.70 4.60 14.98
CA ALA A 79 -6.85 5.25 15.98
C ALA A 79 -5.38 4.85 15.74
N PRO A 80 -4.41 5.69 16.10
CA PRO A 80 -3.00 5.32 16.02
C PRO A 80 -2.67 4.25 17.05
N THR A 81 -1.78 3.33 16.67
CA THR A 81 -1.11 2.42 17.60
C THR A 81 -0.07 3.21 18.39
N ILE A 82 -0.14 3.15 19.73
CA ILE A 82 0.85 3.79 20.60
C ILE A 82 1.94 2.77 20.93
N VAL A 83 3.15 3.01 20.42
CA VAL A 83 4.31 2.14 20.64
C VAL A 83 5.24 2.77 21.67
N LYS A 84 5.54 2.07 22.76
CA LYS A 84 6.50 2.53 23.78
C LYS A 84 7.91 2.07 23.41
N ASN A 85 8.90 2.94 23.63
CA ASN A 85 10.32 2.66 23.39
C ASN A 85 11.20 3.35 24.44
N GLY A 86 12.52 3.16 24.34
CA GLY A 86 13.49 3.73 25.29
C GLY A 86 13.58 5.26 25.33
N GLY A 87 12.88 5.97 24.43
CA GLY A 87 12.80 7.44 24.36
C GLY A 87 11.41 8.00 24.65
N GLY A 88 10.43 7.17 25.01
CA GLY A 88 9.05 7.59 25.28
C GLY A 88 8.04 6.74 24.51
N GLN A 89 7.22 7.41 23.68
CA GLN A 89 6.24 6.74 22.83
C GLN A 89 6.23 7.35 21.43
N THR A 90 5.78 6.55 20.48
CA THR A 90 5.57 6.93 19.08
C THR A 90 4.17 6.49 18.65
N LEU A 91 3.45 7.38 17.97
CA LEU A 91 2.15 7.08 17.36
C LEU A 91 2.38 6.47 15.97
N VAL A 92 1.74 5.37 15.62
CA VAL A 92 1.86 4.74 14.29
C VAL A 92 0.47 4.61 13.69
N THR A 93 0.25 5.13 12.48
CA THR A 93 -1.06 5.06 11.82
C THR A 93 -0.95 5.04 10.29
N ASN A 94 -1.96 4.46 9.65
CA ASN A 94 -2.18 4.44 8.20
C ASN A 94 -3.60 4.96 7.90
N ALA A 95 -3.77 5.62 6.74
CA ALA A 95 -5.03 6.21 6.30
C ALA A 95 -5.73 5.40 5.19
N GLY A 96 -5.54 4.08 5.17
CA GLY A 96 -6.10 3.20 4.15
C GLY A 96 -5.45 3.38 2.77
N SER A 97 -6.25 3.21 1.73
CA SER A 97 -5.85 3.35 0.32
C SER A 97 -6.93 4.01 -0.51
N ASN A 98 -6.60 4.35 -1.76
CA ASN A 98 -7.51 4.92 -2.75
C ASN A 98 -8.22 6.20 -2.24
N SER A 99 -7.56 6.94 -1.36
CA SER A 99 -8.10 8.14 -0.69
C SER A 99 -9.44 7.91 0.01
N LYS A 100 -9.76 6.67 0.42
CA LYS A 100 -11.00 6.34 1.15
C LYS A 100 -11.08 7.08 2.48
N PHE A 101 -9.93 7.42 3.07
CA PHE A 101 -9.85 8.18 4.30
C PHE A 101 -8.79 9.28 4.24
N LEU A 102 -9.01 10.31 5.06
CA LEU A 102 -8.03 11.33 5.42
C LEU A 102 -7.71 11.21 6.92
N GLY A 103 -6.47 10.87 7.25
CA GLY A 103 -5.97 10.89 8.62
C GLY A 103 -5.61 12.32 9.04
N VAL A 104 -6.18 12.79 10.14
CA VAL A 104 -5.89 14.11 10.74
C VAL A 104 -5.31 13.88 12.13
N LEU A 105 -4.06 14.29 12.33
CA LEU A 105 -3.34 14.19 13.59
C LEU A 105 -2.96 15.60 14.06
N ASP A 106 -3.64 16.07 15.10
CA ASP A 106 -3.38 17.36 15.73
C ASP A 106 -2.49 17.15 16.96
N PHE A 107 -1.36 17.85 17.04
CA PHE A 107 -0.47 17.82 18.21
C PHE A 107 -0.64 19.05 19.10
N ASP A 108 -0.67 18.86 20.41
CA ASP A 108 -0.47 19.93 21.40
C ASP A 108 1.02 19.99 21.79
N VAL A 109 1.72 21.02 21.30
CA VAL A 109 3.17 21.19 21.49
C VAL A 109 3.41 22.32 22.48
N ARG A 110 3.97 22.00 23.65
CA ARG A 110 4.29 22.99 24.69
C ARG A 110 5.62 22.67 25.35
N GLY A 111 6.43 23.69 25.56
CA GLY A 111 7.75 23.54 26.20
C GLY A 111 8.70 22.65 25.40
N GLY A 112 8.64 22.71 24.07
CA GLY A 112 9.55 21.97 23.19
C GLY A 112 9.21 20.49 22.98
N LYS A 113 8.05 20.01 23.45
CA LYS A 113 7.64 18.61 23.33
C LYS A 113 6.13 18.46 23.10
N VAL A 114 5.74 17.33 22.51
CA VAL A 114 4.34 16.91 22.40
C VAL A 114 3.81 16.55 23.80
N GLN A 115 2.71 17.18 24.21
CA GLN A 115 2.05 16.92 25.49
C GLN A 115 0.79 16.05 25.33
N ASP A 116 0.08 16.26 24.22
CA ASP A 116 -1.16 15.56 23.90
C ASP A 116 -1.37 15.53 22.38
N PHE A 117 -2.30 14.71 21.91
CA PHE A 117 -2.70 14.65 20.52
C PHE A 117 -4.20 14.36 20.34
N ARG A 118 -4.73 14.73 19.19
CA ARG A 118 -6.06 14.30 18.73
C ARG A 118 -5.93 13.66 17.37
N TYR A 119 -6.64 12.57 17.17
CA TYR A 119 -6.65 11.87 15.89
C TYR A 119 -8.07 11.68 15.38
N LYS A 120 -8.24 11.83 14.06
CA LYS A 120 -9.47 11.49 13.34
C LYS A 120 -9.11 10.80 12.04
N LEU A 121 -9.78 9.69 11.75
CA LEU A 121 -9.80 9.10 10.41
C LEU A 121 -11.12 9.50 9.74
N LEU A 122 -11.06 10.45 8.81
CA LEU A 122 -12.24 11.01 8.14
C LEU A 122 -12.54 10.22 6.86
N PRO A 123 -13.70 9.57 6.71
CA PRO A 123 -14.06 8.92 5.46
C PRO A 123 -14.34 9.96 4.37
N VAL A 124 -13.87 9.69 3.16
CA VAL A 124 -14.08 10.54 1.99
C VAL A 124 -15.22 9.97 1.15
N PHE A 125 -16.41 10.53 1.31
CA PHE A 125 -17.59 10.19 0.52
C PHE A 125 -17.80 11.25 -0.57
N SER A 126 -17.42 10.94 -1.82
CA SER A 126 -17.50 11.88 -2.95
C SER A 126 -18.92 12.35 -3.27
N ASN A 127 -19.94 11.57 -2.91
CA ASN A 127 -21.35 11.95 -3.05
C ASN A 127 -21.85 12.91 -1.96
N LEU A 128 -21.06 13.16 -0.90
CA LEU A 128 -21.39 14.07 0.20
C LEU A 128 -20.51 15.32 0.23
N LEU A 129 -19.51 15.41 -0.65
CA LEU A 129 -18.55 16.50 -0.70
C LEU A 129 -18.57 17.14 -2.10
N PRO A 130 -18.60 18.48 -2.21
CA PRO A 130 -18.43 19.12 -3.51
C PRO A 130 -17.03 18.85 -4.04
N ALA A 131 -16.93 18.52 -5.33
CA ALA A 131 -15.65 18.44 -6.01
C ALA A 131 -14.98 19.82 -6.06
N ASP A 132 -13.66 19.86 -5.89
CA ASP A 132 -12.90 21.08 -6.17
C ASP A 132 -12.92 21.37 -7.67
N ALA A 133 -13.39 22.56 -8.04
CA ALA A 133 -13.62 22.91 -9.45
C ALA A 133 -12.31 22.94 -10.26
N GLY A 134 -11.20 23.37 -9.65
CA GLY A 134 -9.90 23.42 -10.31
C GLY A 134 -9.35 22.02 -10.56
N MET A 135 -9.43 21.14 -9.56
CA MET A 135 -9.01 19.75 -9.68
C MET A 135 -9.89 18.97 -10.66
N GLN A 136 -11.21 19.18 -10.64
CA GLN A 136 -12.11 18.53 -11.60
C GLN A 136 -11.77 18.95 -13.04
N ALA A 137 -11.55 20.24 -13.29
CA ALA A 137 -11.15 20.73 -14.61
C ALA A 137 -9.81 20.13 -15.07
N TYR A 138 -8.84 20.00 -14.15
CA TYR A 138 -7.56 19.35 -14.45
C TYR A 138 -7.74 17.86 -14.79
N ILE A 139 -8.52 17.12 -14.00
CA ILE A 139 -8.82 15.71 -14.25
C ILE A 139 -9.51 15.53 -15.61
N ASP A 140 -10.52 16.34 -15.90
CA ASP A 140 -11.25 16.30 -17.18
C ASP A 140 -10.30 16.57 -18.36
N GLN A 141 -9.42 17.56 -18.23
CA GLN A 141 -8.42 17.89 -19.25
C GLN A 141 -7.45 16.72 -19.49
N VAL A 142 -6.89 16.13 -18.44
CA VAL A 142 -5.93 15.02 -18.56
C VAL A 142 -6.59 13.77 -19.16
N ARG A 143 -7.87 13.52 -18.83
CA ARG A 143 -8.61 12.35 -19.30
C ARG A 143 -9.20 12.52 -20.69
N ALA A 144 -9.43 13.75 -21.16
CA ALA A 144 -10.12 14.02 -22.42
C ALA A 144 -9.58 13.22 -23.63
N PRO A 145 -8.24 13.08 -23.83
CA PRO A 145 -7.71 12.30 -24.96
C PRO A 145 -8.00 10.80 -24.88
N TYR A 146 -8.27 10.27 -23.68
CA TYR A 146 -8.41 8.83 -23.42
C TYR A 146 -9.83 8.42 -23.05
N LYS A 147 -10.75 9.37 -22.92
CA LYS A 147 -12.10 9.17 -22.38
C LYS A 147 -12.82 7.99 -23.03
N ASN A 148 -12.88 7.95 -24.37
CA ASN A 148 -13.55 6.87 -25.10
C ASN A 148 -12.98 5.48 -24.79
N LYS A 149 -11.65 5.39 -24.59
CA LYS A 149 -11.00 4.13 -24.24
C LYS A 149 -11.28 3.76 -22.79
N LEU A 150 -11.13 4.70 -21.85
CA LEU A 150 -11.37 4.46 -20.43
C LEU A 150 -12.82 4.05 -20.14
N GLU A 151 -13.78 4.62 -20.86
CA GLU A 151 -15.22 4.38 -20.72
C GLU A 151 -15.73 3.21 -21.58
N GLU A 152 -14.86 2.54 -22.35
CA GLU A 152 -15.24 1.35 -23.12
C GLU A 152 -15.80 0.28 -22.19
N LYS A 153 -17.03 -0.16 -22.46
CA LYS A 153 -17.73 -1.18 -21.66
C LYS A 153 -17.32 -2.56 -22.14
N LEU A 154 -16.81 -3.38 -21.23
CA LEU A 154 -16.31 -4.73 -21.53
C LEU A 154 -17.32 -5.79 -21.12
N ALA A 155 -17.88 -5.69 -19.91
CA ALA A 155 -18.82 -6.64 -19.35
C ALA A 155 -19.65 -6.02 -18.22
N VAL A 156 -20.62 -6.76 -17.69
CA VAL A 156 -21.35 -6.43 -16.46
C VAL A 156 -21.13 -7.59 -15.49
N THR A 157 -20.74 -7.28 -14.25
CA THR A 157 -20.54 -8.33 -13.24
C THR A 157 -21.87 -8.72 -12.61
N GLU A 158 -22.10 -10.01 -12.40
CA GLU A 158 -23.27 -10.52 -11.66
C GLU A 158 -23.01 -10.57 -10.15
N ASP A 159 -21.74 -10.68 -9.75
CA ASP A 159 -21.30 -10.81 -8.37
C ASP A 159 -20.36 -9.68 -7.93
N LEU A 160 -20.07 -9.63 -6.63
CA LEU A 160 -19.08 -8.72 -6.04
C LEU A 160 -17.68 -9.07 -6.55
N LEU A 161 -17.02 -8.12 -7.20
CA LEU A 161 -15.61 -8.21 -7.56
C LEU A 161 -14.76 -7.40 -6.58
N TYR A 162 -13.81 -8.07 -5.91
CA TYR A 162 -12.87 -7.43 -4.99
C TYR A 162 -11.46 -7.99 -5.20
N ARG A 163 -10.47 -7.12 -4.95
CA ARG A 163 -9.03 -7.45 -5.04
C ARG A 163 -8.48 -7.96 -3.71
N ARG A 164 -8.62 -7.16 -2.66
CA ARG A 164 -7.91 -7.37 -1.39
C ARG A 164 -8.42 -8.62 -0.64
N GLY A 165 -7.51 -9.52 -0.30
CA GLY A 165 -7.75 -10.70 0.52
C GLY A 165 -6.45 -11.48 0.70
N ASN A 166 -6.19 -12.03 1.88
CA ASN A 166 -4.90 -12.67 2.16
C ASN A 166 -4.60 -13.91 1.30
N PHE A 167 -5.64 -14.56 0.75
CA PHE A 167 -5.51 -15.81 -0.02
C PHE A 167 -6.25 -15.78 -1.36
N ASN A 168 -7.22 -14.88 -1.52
CA ASN A 168 -8.07 -14.82 -2.70
C ASN A 168 -8.79 -13.48 -2.85
N GLY A 169 -9.10 -13.15 -4.11
CA GLY A 169 -9.99 -12.08 -4.53
C GLY A 169 -10.81 -12.52 -5.75
N SER A 170 -12.08 -12.13 -5.84
CA SER A 170 -12.92 -12.49 -6.99
C SER A 170 -12.47 -11.79 -8.28
N TRP A 171 -11.80 -10.64 -8.19
CA TRP A 171 -11.09 -10.06 -9.34
C TRP A 171 -9.92 -10.93 -9.80
N ASP A 172 -9.15 -11.48 -8.86
CA ASP A 172 -8.02 -12.36 -9.17
C ASP A 172 -8.46 -13.66 -9.81
N GLN A 173 -9.57 -14.23 -9.35
CA GLN A 173 -10.14 -15.43 -9.98
C GLN A 173 -10.47 -15.16 -11.46
N LEU A 174 -11.14 -14.05 -11.77
CA LEU A 174 -11.46 -13.67 -13.14
C LEU A 174 -10.21 -13.52 -14.02
N ILE A 175 -9.14 -12.92 -13.47
CA ILE A 175 -7.85 -12.76 -14.18
C ILE A 175 -7.18 -14.11 -14.41
N CYS A 176 -7.13 -14.97 -13.39
CA CYS A 176 -6.57 -16.31 -13.50
C CYS A 176 -7.34 -17.17 -14.52
N ASP A 177 -8.67 -17.13 -14.52
CA ASP A 177 -9.50 -17.86 -15.48
C ASP A 177 -9.20 -17.41 -16.92
N ALA A 178 -9.13 -16.10 -17.15
CA ALA A 178 -8.78 -15.55 -18.45
C ALA A 178 -7.35 -15.94 -18.88
N LEU A 179 -6.39 -15.96 -17.97
CA LEU A 179 -5.02 -16.42 -18.26
C LEU A 179 -5.00 -17.90 -18.63
N MET A 180 -5.71 -18.75 -17.89
CA MET A 180 -5.81 -20.18 -18.18
C MET A 180 -6.48 -20.43 -19.52
N GLU A 181 -7.59 -19.75 -19.82
CA GLU A 181 -8.30 -19.88 -21.10
C GLU A 181 -7.45 -19.43 -22.29
N VAL A 182 -6.82 -18.25 -22.20
CA VAL A 182 -6.08 -17.66 -23.34
C VAL A 182 -4.72 -18.32 -23.56
N LYS A 183 -4.05 -18.75 -22.49
CA LYS A 183 -2.73 -19.38 -22.57
C LYS A 183 -2.79 -20.91 -22.65
N GLY A 184 -3.94 -21.52 -22.33
CA GLY A 184 -4.06 -22.96 -22.20
C GLY A 184 -3.27 -23.52 -21.01
N ALA A 185 -3.25 -22.79 -19.89
CA ALA A 185 -2.55 -23.22 -18.66
C ALA A 185 -3.46 -24.06 -17.76
N ASP A 186 -2.91 -25.07 -17.08
CA ASP A 186 -3.63 -25.85 -16.07
C ASP A 186 -3.83 -25.08 -14.75
N MET A 187 -3.00 -24.06 -14.51
CA MET A 187 -3.02 -23.19 -13.33
C MET A 187 -2.46 -21.82 -13.70
N ALA A 188 -2.95 -20.77 -13.05
CA ALA A 188 -2.42 -19.41 -13.17
C ALA A 188 -2.07 -18.83 -11.80
N PHE A 189 -1.07 -17.95 -11.78
CA PHE A 189 -0.72 -17.12 -10.63
C PHE A 189 -1.07 -15.66 -10.96
N SER A 190 -1.77 -15.01 -10.04
CA SER A 190 -1.98 -13.56 -10.05
C SER A 190 -1.21 -12.95 -8.89
N PRO A 191 -0.56 -11.78 -9.06
CA PRO A 191 0.17 -11.16 -7.96
C PRO A 191 -0.80 -10.62 -6.90
N GLY A 192 -0.56 -10.99 -5.63
CA GLY A 192 -1.29 -10.48 -4.45
C GLY A 192 -1.01 -9.01 -4.12
N VAL A 193 -1.23 -8.11 -5.07
CA VAL A 193 -1.14 -6.66 -4.88
C VAL A 193 -2.34 -6.12 -4.12
N ARG A 194 -2.11 -5.13 -3.25
CA ARG A 194 -3.16 -4.51 -2.42
C ARG A 194 -3.89 -3.34 -3.08
N TRP A 195 -3.41 -2.84 -4.23
CA TRP A 195 -4.08 -1.80 -5.00
C TRP A 195 -5.12 -2.41 -5.93
N GLY A 196 -6.20 -1.67 -6.16
CA GLY A 196 -7.36 -2.13 -6.92
C GLY A 196 -8.66 -1.50 -6.42
N THR A 197 -9.72 -1.63 -7.21
CA THR A 197 -11.08 -1.22 -6.84
C THR A 197 -12.02 -2.42 -6.75
N SER A 198 -13.19 -2.19 -6.15
CA SER A 198 -14.26 -3.19 -6.07
C SER A 198 -15.44 -2.79 -6.94
N LEU A 199 -16.13 -3.76 -7.51
CA LEU A 199 -17.37 -3.57 -8.25
C LEU A 199 -18.50 -4.36 -7.61
N LEU A 200 -19.67 -3.76 -7.50
CA LEU A 200 -20.89 -4.38 -6.99
C LEU A 200 -21.60 -5.20 -8.09
N PRO A 201 -22.44 -6.18 -7.72
CA PRO A 201 -23.37 -6.81 -8.66
C PRO A 201 -24.12 -5.79 -9.52
N GLY A 202 -24.09 -5.97 -10.84
CA GLY A 202 -24.70 -5.09 -11.84
C GLY A 202 -23.82 -3.94 -12.32
N ASP A 203 -22.65 -3.70 -11.70
CA ASP A 203 -21.72 -2.70 -12.19
C ASP A 203 -21.13 -3.10 -13.56
N THR A 204 -20.90 -2.10 -14.41
CA THR A 204 -20.21 -2.28 -15.68
C THR A 204 -18.70 -2.30 -15.47
N ILE A 205 -18.05 -3.37 -15.91
CA ILE A 205 -16.59 -3.43 -16.08
C ILE A 205 -16.24 -2.60 -17.31
N THR A 206 -15.62 -1.44 -17.10
CA THR A 206 -15.02 -0.66 -18.18
C THR A 206 -13.54 -0.99 -18.35
N TYR A 207 -12.92 -0.53 -19.44
CA TYR A 207 -11.47 -0.63 -19.61
C TYR A 207 -10.72 0.00 -18.43
N GLU A 208 -11.17 1.16 -17.93
CA GLU A 208 -10.59 1.76 -16.72
C GLU A 208 -10.69 0.86 -15.50
N ARG A 209 -11.85 0.24 -15.24
CA ARG A 209 -12.02 -0.68 -14.10
C ARG A 209 -11.17 -1.93 -14.21
N MET A 210 -10.90 -2.38 -15.42
CA MET A 210 -9.95 -3.45 -15.69
C MET A 210 -8.51 -2.98 -15.41
N MET A 211 -8.15 -1.77 -15.85
CA MET A 211 -6.83 -1.19 -15.60
C MET A 211 -6.57 -0.91 -14.11
N ASP A 212 -7.61 -0.57 -13.32
CA ASP A 212 -7.51 -0.48 -11.85
C ASP A 212 -6.90 -1.74 -11.21
N GLN A 213 -6.97 -2.90 -11.88
CA GLN A 213 -6.49 -4.20 -11.37
C GLN A 213 -5.15 -4.63 -12.00
N MET A 214 -4.80 -4.14 -13.19
CA MET A 214 -3.70 -4.71 -14.01
C MET A 214 -2.74 -3.66 -14.60
N ALA A 215 -2.82 -2.40 -14.19
CA ALA A 215 -1.99 -1.30 -14.72
C ALA A 215 -0.52 -1.30 -14.24
N MET A 216 0.17 -2.45 -14.29
CA MET A 216 1.61 -2.51 -14.09
C MET A 216 2.35 -1.97 -15.32
N THR A 217 3.49 -1.31 -15.12
CA THR A 217 4.36 -0.84 -16.21
C THR A 217 5.12 -1.98 -16.90
N TYR A 218 5.08 -3.18 -16.32
CA TYR A 218 5.65 -4.43 -16.84
C TYR A 218 4.57 -5.54 -16.93
N PRO A 219 3.47 -5.35 -17.69
CA PRO A 219 2.27 -6.18 -17.61
C PRO A 219 2.37 -7.52 -18.37
N ALA A 220 3.57 -7.92 -18.81
CA ALA A 220 3.73 -9.10 -19.64
C ALA A 220 3.47 -10.38 -18.84
N THR A 221 2.69 -11.29 -19.41
CA THR A 221 2.38 -12.60 -18.82
C THR A 221 3.01 -13.73 -19.64
N THR A 222 3.49 -14.76 -18.94
CA THR A 222 4.22 -15.89 -19.52
C THR A 222 3.53 -17.21 -19.22
N LEU A 223 3.62 -18.16 -20.14
CA LEU A 223 3.28 -19.57 -19.91
C LEU A 223 4.59 -20.33 -19.73
N ASN A 224 4.76 -21.00 -18.60
CA ASN A 224 5.95 -21.80 -18.30
C ASN A 224 5.54 -23.14 -17.71
N GLU A 225 6.37 -24.17 -17.90
CA GLU A 225 6.20 -25.46 -17.25
C GLU A 225 6.87 -25.45 -15.87
N PHE A 226 6.13 -25.88 -14.85
CA PHE A 226 6.63 -26.06 -13.49
C PHE A 226 6.30 -27.46 -12.99
N THR A 227 7.19 -28.07 -12.21
CA THR A 227 6.88 -29.27 -11.45
C THR A 227 6.00 -28.93 -10.25
N GLY A 228 5.25 -29.91 -9.72
CA GLY A 228 4.48 -29.72 -8.50
C GLY A 228 5.34 -29.31 -7.29
N GLU A 229 6.60 -29.74 -7.25
CA GLU A 229 7.57 -29.32 -6.22
C GLU A 229 7.92 -27.83 -6.35
N GLN A 230 8.13 -27.31 -7.56
CA GLN A 230 8.39 -25.89 -7.77
C GLN A 230 7.17 -25.03 -7.40
N ILE A 231 5.96 -25.47 -7.79
CA ILE A 231 4.71 -24.79 -7.40
C ILE A 231 4.59 -24.74 -5.88
N LYS A 232 4.81 -25.87 -5.19
CA LYS A 232 4.80 -25.90 -3.73
C LYS A 232 5.84 -24.95 -3.15
N GLY A 233 7.07 -24.95 -3.67
CA GLY A 233 8.14 -24.08 -3.21
C GLY A 233 7.79 -22.60 -3.29
N ILE A 234 7.16 -22.17 -4.39
CA ILE A 234 6.68 -20.78 -4.55
C ILE A 234 5.65 -20.43 -3.48
N LEU A 235 4.66 -21.29 -3.25
CA LEU A 235 3.60 -21.05 -2.26
C LEU A 235 4.14 -21.00 -0.82
N GLU A 236 5.08 -21.88 -0.48
CA GLU A 236 5.73 -21.91 0.83
C GLU A 236 6.59 -20.65 1.05
N ASP A 237 7.35 -20.20 0.04
CA ASP A 237 8.17 -18.97 0.12
C ASP A 237 7.30 -17.72 0.35
N VAL A 238 6.16 -17.63 -0.34
CA VAL A 238 5.17 -16.57 -0.12
C VAL A 238 4.58 -16.64 1.29
N ALA A 239 4.24 -17.85 1.77
CA ALA A 239 3.69 -18.04 3.10
C ALA A 239 4.70 -17.69 4.21
N ASP A 240 5.96 -18.08 4.06
CA ASP A 240 7.06 -17.75 4.99
C ASP A 240 7.29 -16.24 5.09
N ASN A 241 7.03 -15.50 4.02
CA ASN A 241 7.07 -14.03 4.03
C ASN A 241 5.86 -13.41 4.73
N ILE A 242 4.65 -13.75 4.29
CA ILE A 242 3.41 -13.13 4.75
C ILE A 242 3.16 -13.42 6.23
N PHE A 243 3.42 -14.65 6.66
CA PHE A 243 3.15 -15.11 8.03
C PHE A 243 4.39 -15.09 8.92
N ASN A 244 5.46 -14.43 8.49
CA ASN A 244 6.66 -14.33 9.30
C ASN A 244 6.34 -13.70 10.66
N PRO A 245 6.74 -14.30 11.80
CA PRO A 245 6.48 -13.74 13.12
C PRO A 245 7.27 -12.46 13.39
N ASP A 246 8.34 -12.21 12.63
CA ASP A 246 9.09 -10.98 12.70
C ASP A 246 8.66 -10.02 11.55
N PRO A 247 8.06 -8.86 11.87
CA PRO A 247 7.65 -7.85 10.90
C PRO A 247 8.74 -7.39 9.93
N TYR A 248 10.03 -7.41 10.30
CA TYR A 248 11.11 -6.99 9.40
C TYR A 248 11.40 -7.99 8.27
N TYR A 249 10.76 -9.16 8.28
CA TYR A 249 10.77 -10.10 7.16
C TYR A 249 9.46 -10.09 6.39
N GLN A 250 8.46 -9.33 6.81
CA GLN A 250 7.21 -9.18 6.08
C GLN A 250 7.36 -8.09 5.01
N HIS A 251 7.06 -8.42 3.75
CA HIS A 251 7.17 -7.45 2.65
C HIS A 251 5.85 -6.73 2.34
N GLY A 252 4.74 -7.11 2.97
CA GLY A 252 3.45 -6.40 2.87
C GLY A 252 2.63 -6.67 1.60
N GLY A 253 2.83 -7.82 0.95
CA GLY A 253 1.93 -8.34 -0.08
C GLY A 253 0.81 -9.22 0.49
N ASP A 254 -0.19 -9.51 -0.33
CA ASP A 254 -1.14 -10.60 -0.12
C ASP A 254 -0.68 -11.84 -0.93
N MET A 255 -1.32 -13.00 -0.75
CA MET A 255 -1.02 -14.23 -1.51
C MET A 255 -1.78 -14.27 -2.84
#